data_AF-A1L001-F1
#
_entry.id   AF-A1L001-F1
#
_cell.length_a   1.000
_cell.length_b   1.000
_cell.length_c   1.000
_cell.angle_alpha   90.00
_cell.angle_beta   90.00
_cell.angle_gamma   90.00
#
_symmetry.space_group_name_H-M   'P 1'
#
loop_
_entity.id
_entity.type
_entity.pdbx_description
1 polymer ?
#
loop_
_entity_poly.entity_id
_entity_poly.type
_entity_poly.pdbx_seq_one_letter_code
_entity_poly.pdbx_strand_id
1 'polypeptide(L)' 'LLVVYPWTQRFFDSFGNLSSPSAILGNPKVKAHGKKVLTSFGDAIKNMDNLKTAFAKLSELHCDKLH' A
#
# COMPACT_ATOMS: atom_id res chain seq x y z
N LEU A 1 -6.52 -7.27 -0.84
CA LEU A 1 -6.70 -6.43 0.36
C LEU A 1 -8.05 -5.71 0.32
N LEU A 2 -8.23 -4.66 -0.48
CA LEU A 2 -9.42 -3.78 -0.42
C LEU A 2 -10.78 -4.45 -0.66
N VAL A 3 -10.83 -5.56 -1.42
CA VAL A 3 -12.05 -6.33 -1.67
C VAL A 3 -12.32 -7.37 -0.56
N VAL A 4 -11.29 -8.12 -0.17
CA VAL A 4 -11.40 -9.25 0.79
C VAL A 4 -11.43 -8.77 2.24
N TYR A 5 -10.80 -7.62 2.51
CA TYR A 5 -10.70 -6.99 3.83
C TYR A 5 -11.17 -5.52 3.74
N PRO A 6 -12.49 -5.27 3.60
CA PRO A 6 -13.02 -3.94 3.27
C PRO A 6 -12.69 -2.85 4.29
N TRP A 7 -12.49 -3.18 5.56
CA TRP A 7 -12.14 -2.19 6.60
C TRP A 7 -10.85 -1.43 6.27
N THR A 8 -9.96 -2.02 5.48
CA THR A 8 -8.71 -1.40 5.04
C THR A 8 -8.92 -0.24 4.07
N GLN A 9 -10.11 -0.09 3.48
CA GLN A 9 -10.43 1.04 2.61
C GLN A 9 -10.37 2.39 3.34
N ARG A 10 -10.53 2.41 4.67
CA ARG A 10 -10.45 3.63 5.49
C ARG A 10 -9.14 4.40 5.33
N PHE A 11 -8.04 3.71 5.04
CA PHE A 11 -6.71 4.30 4.85
C PHE A 11 -6.51 4.93 3.45
N PHE A 12 -7.51 4.81 2.57
CA PHE A 12 -7.44 5.20 1.16
C PHE A 12 -8.59 6.14 0.76
N ASP A 13 -9.07 6.96 1.68
CA ASP A 13 -10.12 7.97 1.45
C ASP A 13 -9.83 8.86 0.22
N SER A 14 -8.58 9.27 0.03
CA SER A 14 -8.09 10.10 -1.07
C SER A 14 -8.08 9.38 -2.42
N PHE A 15 -8.35 8.07 -2.45
CA PHE A 15 -8.34 7.28 -3.68
C PHE A 15 -9.68 7.37 -4.43
N GLY A 16 -10.69 8.01 -3.84
CA GLY A 16 -12.00 8.20 -4.46
C GLY A 16 -12.88 6.95 -4.28
N ASN A 17 -13.64 6.59 -5.33
CA ASN A 17 -14.62 5.52 -5.20
C ASN A 17 -13.96 4.13 -5.02
N LEU A 18 -14.25 3.48 -3.89
CA LEU A 18 -13.85 2.12 -3.54
C LEU A 18 -15.04 1.23 -3.12
N SER A 19 -16.28 1.63 -3.40
CA SER A 19 -17.49 1.01 -2.83
C SER A 19 -17.84 -0.37 -3.37
N SER A 20 -17.24 -0.80 -4.48
CA SER A 20 -17.50 -2.11 -5.09
C SER A 20 -16.22 -2.74 -5.65
N PRO A 21 -16.19 -4.08 -5.86
CA PRO A 21 -15.04 -4.74 -6.47
C PRO A 21 -14.65 -4.13 -7.82
N SER A 22 -15.62 -3.86 -8.71
CA SER A 22 -15.35 -3.24 -10.00
C SER A 22 -14.78 -1.82 -9.88
N ALA A 23 -15.28 -1.02 -8.92
CA ALA A 23 -14.72 0.31 -8.65
C ALA A 23 -13.27 0.22 -8.16
N ILE A 24 -12.96 -0.72 -7.26
CA ILE A 24 -11.60 -0.95 -6.75
C ILE A 24 -10.65 -1.41 -7.87
N LEU A 25 -11.05 -2.40 -8.67
CA LEU A 25 -10.22 -2.93 -9.76
C LEU A 25 -10.00 -1.91 -10.88
N GLY A 26 -10.99 -1.05 -11.13
CA GLY A 26 -10.92 0.03 -12.11
C GLY A 26 -10.11 1.25 -11.65
N ASN A 27 -9.88 1.41 -10.35
CA ASN A 27 -9.34 2.64 -9.77
C ASN A 27 -7.85 2.86 -10.14
N PRO A 28 -7.50 3.95 -10.84
CA PRO A 28 -6.13 4.21 -11.28
C PRO A 28 -5.17 4.48 -10.10
N LYS A 29 -5.65 5.07 -9.00
CA LYS A 29 -4.82 5.31 -7.80
C LYS A 29 -4.52 4.00 -7.07
N VAL A 30 -5.47 3.07 -7.01
CA VAL A 30 -5.24 1.71 -6.48
C VAL A 30 -4.17 1.00 -7.30
N LYS A 31 -4.25 1.03 -8.64
CA LYS A 31 -3.23 0.42 -9.52
C LYS A 31 -1.85 1.05 -9.33
N ALA A 32 -1.77 2.38 -9.29
CA ALA A 32 -0.52 3.09 -9.08
C ALA A 32 0.11 2.78 -7.71
N HIS A 33 -0.70 2.72 -6.67
CA HIS A 33 -0.24 2.36 -5.32
C HIS A 33 0.21 0.89 -5.26
N GLY A 34 -0.52 -0.03 -5.87
CA GLY A 34 -0.13 -1.43 -5.98
C GLY A 34 1.24 -1.61 -6.64
N LYS A 35 1.53 -0.85 -7.72
CA LYS A 35 2.86 -0.81 -8.33
C LYS A 35 3.93 -0.34 -7.33
N LYS A 36 3.68 0.73 -6.58
CA LYS A 36 4.62 1.24 -5.56
C LYS A 36 4.92 0.19 -4.48
N VAL A 37 3.89 -0.51 -4.00
CA VAL A 37 4.04 -1.60 -3.03
C VAL A 37 4.91 -2.71 -3.60
N LEU A 38 4.62 -3.21 -4.81
CA LEU A 38 5.42 -4.28 -5.44
C LEU A 38 6.86 -3.86 -5.73
N THR A 39 7.11 -2.60 -6.13
CA THR A 39 8.47 -2.08 -6.26
C THR A 39 9.22 -2.12 -4.93
N SER A 40 8.58 -1.74 -3.83
CA SER A 40 9.20 -1.82 -2.50
C SER A 40 9.53 -3.26 -2.09
N PHE A 41 8.71 -4.25 -2.46
CA PHE A 41 9.07 -5.67 -2.27
C PHE A 41 10.33 -6.06 -3.06
N GLY A 42 10.52 -5.53 -4.28
CA GLY A 42 11.76 -5.71 -5.03
C GLY A 42 12.97 -5.13 -4.31
N ASP A 43 12.83 -3.98 -3.65
CA ASP A 43 13.90 -3.39 -2.84
C ASP A 43 14.18 -4.19 -1.58
N ALA A 44 13.18 -4.85 -0.99
CA ALA A 44 13.36 -5.79 0.11
C ALA A 44 14.25 -6.97 -0.31
N ILE A 45 13.98 -7.56 -1.48
CA ILE A 45 14.77 -8.68 -2.01
C ILE A 45 16.24 -8.27 -2.26
N LYS A 46 16.48 -7.02 -2.68
CA LYS A 46 17.85 -6.51 -2.86
C LYS A 46 18.59 -6.23 -1.54
N ASN A 47 17.87 -6.13 -0.43
CA ASN A 47 18.39 -5.77 0.89
C ASN A 47 17.99 -6.80 1.97
N MET A 48 17.91 -8.10 1.61
CA MET A 48 17.37 -9.15 2.50
C MET A 48 18.08 -9.22 3.86
N ASP A 49 19.40 -9.00 3.90
CA ASP A 49 20.17 -9.03 5.14
C ASP A 49 20.06 -7.74 5.97
N ASN A 50 19.45 -6.68 5.42
CA ASN A 50 19.38 -5.35 6.05
C ASN A 50 18.00 -4.70 5.92
N LEU A 51 16.93 -5.49 5.97
CA LEU A 51 15.55 -5.02 5.81
C LEU A 51 15.17 -3.91 6.80
N LYS A 52 15.61 -4.04 8.06
CA LYS A 52 15.28 -3.07 9.12
C LYS A 52 15.74 -1.66 8.76
N THR A 53 16.98 -1.53 8.29
CA THR A 53 17.54 -0.25 7.88
C THR A 53 16.89 0.23 6.58
N ALA A 54 16.73 -0.67 5.61
CA ALA A 54 16.13 -0.34 4.31
C ALA A 54 14.71 0.22 4.42
N PHE A 55 13.91 -0.27 5.38
CA PHE A 55 12.52 0.13 5.58
C PHE A 55 12.27 1.01 6.80
N ALA A 56 13.29 1.48 7.53
CA ALA A 56 13.10 2.29 8.74
C ALA A 56 12.16 3.50 8.51
N LYS A 57 12.39 4.25 7.42
CA LYS A 57 11.54 5.39 7.04
C LYS A 57 10.13 4.98 6.62
N LEU A 58 9.99 3.84 5.94
CA LEU A 58 8.68 3.32 5.54
C LEU A 58 7.87 2.89 6.77
N SER A 59 8.55 2.27 7.75
CA SER A 59 7.98 1.87 9.03
C SER A 59 7.49 3.08 9.82
N GLU A 60 8.31 4.11 9.97
CA GLU A 60 7.92 5.38 10.63
C GLU A 60 6.69 5.99 9.94
N LEU A 61 6.71 6.08 8.60
CA LEU A 61 5.60 6.65 7.83
C LEU A 61 4.27 5.90 8.09
N HIS A 62 4.28 4.58 8.08
CA HIS A 62 3.07 3.76 8.28
C HIS A 62 2.63 3.67 9.74
N CYS A 63 3.54 3.84 10.70
CA CYS A 63 3.22 3.81 12.12
C CYS A 63 2.70 5.17 12.61
N ASP A 64 3.33 6.26 12.18
CA ASP A 64 3.12 7.56 12.82
C ASP A 64 2.21 8.48 12.01
N LYS A 65 2.17 8.35 10.68
CA LYS A 65 1.53 9.35 9.80
C LYS A 65 0.33 8.83 9.01
N LEU A 66 0.21 7.52 8.81
CA LEU A 66 -0.88 6.90 8.04
C LEU A 66 -1.75 6.03 8.97
N HIS A 67 -2.91 6.54 9.40
CA HIS A 67 -3.85 5.91 10.36
C HIS A 67 -5.26 5.73 9.80
#